data_AF-A0A3B9KSI8-F1
#
_entry.id   AF-A0A3B9KSI8-F1
#
_cell.length_a   1.000
_cell.length_b   1.000
_cell.length_c   1.000
_cell.angle_alpha   90.00
_cell.angle_beta   90.00
_cell.angle_gamma   90.00
#
_symmetry.space_group_name_H-M   'P 1'
#
loop_
_entity.id
_entity.type
_entity.pdbx_description
1 polymer ?
#
loop_
_entity_poly.entity_id
_entity_poly.type
_entity_poly.pdbx_seq_one_letter_code
_entity_poly.pdbx_strand_id
1 'polypeptide(L)'
;DSRGELAIQLSDYGDYTIKIFKEGYIPVEHSFFLDLNEIPTLLRVPLSEELKEYRIVLTWGDFPRDLDAHLSGPMPGSGTFHIWWQNKVLIGGRNFLDRDDTNRYGPETITIYVPADGLYRYAVHNFSQRHASASTGLPGSQARVDVYANGKLEQSFRPDPTQKGTVWHVFNITEDKKIIPVNRYSHQSDSKNIFK
;
A
#
# COMPACT_ATOMS: atom_id res chain seq x y z
N ASP A 1 17.85 3.18 -13.95
CA ASP A 1 18.69 2.16 -14.59
C ASP A 1 17.80 0.97 -14.99
N SER A 2 18.36 -0.16 -15.42
CA SER A 2 17.59 -1.39 -15.71
C SER A 2 16.91 -2.02 -14.49
N ARG A 3 17.18 -1.51 -13.27
CA ARG A 3 16.57 -1.92 -12.00
C ARG A 3 15.50 -0.94 -11.51
N GLY A 4 15.20 0.10 -12.29
CA GLY A 4 14.23 1.14 -11.93
C GLY A 4 14.74 2.15 -10.90
N GLU A 5 16.06 2.25 -10.69
CA GLU A 5 16.67 3.22 -9.80
C GLU A 5 16.97 4.54 -10.54
N LEU A 6 16.65 5.67 -9.92
CA LEU A 6 16.98 7.01 -10.42
C LEU A 6 17.71 7.77 -9.31
N ALA A 7 18.89 8.30 -9.62
CA ALA A 7 19.62 9.20 -8.74
C ALA A 7 19.42 10.63 -9.24
N ILE A 8 18.88 11.50 -8.39
CA ILE A 8 18.73 12.93 -8.64
C ILE A 8 19.55 13.66 -7.60
N GLN A 9 20.49 14.49 -8.04
CA GLN A 9 21.22 15.38 -7.15
C GLN A 9 20.44 16.69 -7.02
N LEU A 10 20.05 17.02 -5.79
CA LEU A 10 19.40 18.29 -5.47
C LEU A 10 20.45 19.20 -4.83
N SER A 11 20.48 20.47 -5.25
CA SER A 11 21.52 21.43 -4.87
C SER A 11 21.13 22.34 -3.70
N ASP A 12 19.84 22.47 -3.39
CA ASP A 12 19.33 23.43 -2.40
C ASP A 12 18.33 22.78 -1.42
N TYR A 13 18.18 23.37 -0.23
CA TYR A 13 17.12 22.99 0.71
C TYR A 13 15.79 23.63 0.30
N GLY A 14 14.68 22.95 0.53
CA GLY A 14 13.35 23.49 0.23
C GLY A 14 12.31 22.44 -0.15
N ASP A 15 11.17 22.93 -0.63
CA ASP A 15 10.07 22.10 -1.10
C ASP A 15 10.32 21.60 -2.53
N TYR A 16 10.25 20.29 -2.70
CA TYR A 16 10.39 19.63 -3.98
C TYR A 16 9.10 18.91 -4.35
N THR A 17 8.69 19.07 -5.61
CA THR A 17 7.70 18.19 -6.24
C THR A 17 8.37 17.51 -7.41
N ILE A 18 8.47 16.18 -7.34
CA ILE A 18 8.96 15.38 -8.46
C ILE A 18 7.78 14.79 -9.22
N LYS A 19 7.92 14.72 -10.54
CA LYS A 19 7.02 14.00 -11.43
C LYS A 19 7.80 12.88 -12.11
N ILE A 20 7.32 11.65 -11.98
CA ILE A 20 7.96 10.47 -12.55
C ILE A 20 7.06 9.92 -13.64
N PHE A 21 7.61 9.76 -14.86
CA PHE A 21 6.93 9.23 -16.03
C PHE A 21 7.73 8.07 -16.64
N LYS A 22 7.02 7.05 -17.08
CA LYS A 22 7.53 5.95 -17.91
C LYS A 22 6.43 5.58 -18.89
N GLU A 23 6.77 5.41 -20.17
CA GLU A 23 5.80 5.00 -21.19
C GLU A 23 5.11 3.68 -20.79
N GLY A 24 3.77 3.65 -20.89
CA GLY A 24 2.92 2.54 -20.45
C GLY A 24 2.62 2.51 -18.94
N TYR A 25 3.02 3.54 -18.18
CA TYR A 25 2.77 3.67 -16.74
C TYR A 25 2.05 4.99 -16.42
N ILE A 26 1.23 4.95 -15.37
CA ILE A 26 0.55 6.12 -14.81
C ILE A 26 1.61 7.06 -14.20
N PRO A 27 1.65 8.36 -14.59
CA PRO A 27 2.56 9.33 -13.98
C PRO A 27 2.29 9.48 -12.48
N VAL A 28 3.36 9.60 -11.68
CA VAL A 28 3.25 9.82 -10.23
C VAL A 28 3.87 11.18 -9.88
N GLU A 29 3.14 11.94 -9.06
CA GLU A 29 3.65 13.14 -8.40
C GLU A 29 3.91 12.86 -6.92
N HIS A 30 5.07 13.28 -6.43
CA HIS A 30 5.45 13.16 -5.02
C HIS A 30 6.07 14.47 -4.55
N SER A 31 5.59 14.96 -3.41
CA SER A 31 6.11 16.18 -2.78
C SER A 31 6.78 15.83 -1.46
N PHE A 32 7.97 16.39 -1.24
CA PHE A 32 8.74 16.25 -0.02
C PHE A 32 9.52 17.53 0.26
N PHE A 33 9.89 17.72 1.53
CA PHE A 33 10.74 18.82 1.97
C PHE A 33 12.15 18.28 2.19
N LEU A 34 13.17 19.00 1.71
CA LEU A 34 14.57 18.67 1.90
C LEU A 34 15.21 19.69 2.85
N ASP A 35 15.60 19.25 4.04
CA ASP A 35 16.41 20.04 4.97
C ASP A 35 17.63 19.25 5.48
N LEU A 36 18.37 19.84 6.43
CA LEU A 36 19.57 19.22 7.03
C LEU A 36 19.28 17.98 7.89
N ASN A 37 18.03 17.73 8.27
CA ASN A 37 17.61 16.69 9.21
C ASN A 37 16.74 15.60 8.56
N GLU A 38 16.07 15.89 7.43
CA GLU A 38 15.18 15.01 6.67
C GLU A 38 15.67 14.85 5.22
N ILE A 39 16.88 14.35 5.03
CA ILE A 39 17.34 13.98 3.68
C ILE A 39 16.76 12.60 3.33
N PRO A 40 15.74 12.46 2.45
CA PRO A 40 15.41 11.17 1.89
C PRO A 40 16.57 10.73 0.99
N THR A 41 17.51 9.99 1.56
CA THR A 41 18.64 9.39 0.81
C THR A 41 18.16 8.38 -0.24
N LEU A 42 16.94 7.86 -0.05
CA LEU A 42 16.28 6.94 -0.96
C LEU A 42 14.77 7.22 -0.99
N LEU A 43 14.24 7.56 -2.16
CA LEU A 43 12.81 7.65 -2.39
C LEU A 43 12.35 6.47 -3.25
N ARG A 44 11.43 5.66 -2.73
CA ARG A 44 10.85 4.53 -3.46
C ARG A 44 9.47 4.90 -3.98
N VAL A 45 9.38 5.22 -5.28
CA VAL A 45 8.11 5.52 -5.95
C VAL A 45 7.72 4.35 -6.86
N PRO A 46 6.79 3.48 -6.43
CA PRO A 46 6.27 2.44 -7.30
C PRO A 46 5.40 3.06 -8.40
N LEU A 47 5.61 2.62 -9.64
CA LEU A 47 4.80 3.01 -10.78
C LEU A 47 3.74 1.93 -11.06
N SER A 48 2.54 2.37 -11.41
CA SER A 48 1.49 1.49 -11.91
C SER A 48 1.53 1.47 -13.43
N GLU A 49 1.44 0.29 -14.05
CA GLU A 49 1.13 0.19 -15.48
C GLU A 49 -0.25 0.78 -15.74
N GLU A 50 -0.50 1.22 -16.97
CA GLU A 50 -1.84 1.55 -17.44
C GLU A 50 -2.70 0.27 -17.46
N LEU A 51 -3.35 0.01 -16.33
CA LEU A 51 -4.26 -1.11 -16.15
C LEU A 51 -5.70 -0.59 -16.10
N LYS A 52 -6.65 -1.35 -16.65
CA LYS A 52 -8.09 -1.13 -16.46
C LYS A 52 -8.60 -1.64 -15.10
N GLU A 53 -7.68 -2.03 -14.22
CA GLU A 53 -7.90 -2.85 -13.03
C GLU A 53 -7.46 -2.08 -11.77
N TYR A 54 -7.68 -2.65 -10.57
CA TYR A 54 -7.21 -2.00 -9.33
C TYR A 54 -5.76 -2.38 -9.03
N ARG A 55 -4.96 -1.37 -8.68
CA ARG A 55 -3.64 -1.56 -8.08
C ARG A 55 -3.54 -0.77 -6.79
N ILE A 56 -3.18 -1.44 -5.73
CA ILE A 56 -3.07 -0.87 -4.39
C ILE A 56 -1.61 -0.92 -3.99
N VAL A 57 -1.09 0.24 -3.63
CA VAL A 57 0.32 0.42 -3.29
C VAL A 57 0.40 0.93 -1.86
N LEU A 58 1.09 0.19 -1.00
CA LEU A 58 1.48 0.61 0.34
C LEU A 58 2.95 0.98 0.34
N THR A 59 3.31 2.19 0.75
CA THR A 59 4.68 2.63 1.08
C THR A 59 4.75 3.05 2.54
N TRP A 60 5.89 2.91 3.20
CA TRP A 60 6.14 3.43 4.56
C TRP A 60 7.61 3.80 4.76
N GLY A 61 7.91 4.52 5.85
CA GLY A 61 9.26 4.89 6.26
C GLY A 61 9.96 3.80 7.07
N ASP A 62 11.10 4.10 7.67
CA ASP A 62 11.96 3.08 8.30
C ASP A 62 11.41 2.48 9.62
N PHE A 63 10.44 3.15 10.24
CA PHE A 63 9.81 2.71 11.49
C PHE A 63 8.29 2.80 11.37
N PRO A 64 7.52 1.77 11.77
CA PRO A 64 7.97 0.43 12.12
C PRO A 64 8.60 -0.26 10.91
N ARG A 65 9.45 -1.27 11.16
CA ARG A 65 10.24 -1.90 10.09
C ARG A 65 9.39 -2.66 9.09
N ASP A 66 8.22 -3.14 9.51
CA ASP A 66 7.45 -4.14 8.77
C ASP A 66 5.95 -3.83 8.86
N LEU A 67 5.40 -3.37 7.74
CA LEU A 67 3.97 -3.19 7.52
C LEU A 67 3.53 -4.13 6.40
N ASP A 68 2.59 -5.02 6.71
CA ASP A 68 2.01 -5.94 5.73
C ASP A 68 0.74 -5.34 5.10
N ALA A 69 0.59 -5.52 3.80
CA ALA A 69 -0.64 -5.31 3.06
C ALA A 69 -1.56 -6.54 3.16
N HIS A 70 -2.83 -6.27 3.44
CA HIS A 70 -3.87 -7.28 3.51
C HIS A 70 -5.03 -6.94 2.59
N LEU A 71 -5.47 -7.92 1.79
CA LEU A 71 -6.66 -7.80 0.96
C LEU A 71 -7.55 -9.02 1.16
N SER A 72 -8.81 -8.81 1.49
CA SER A 72 -9.84 -9.86 1.39
C SER A 72 -10.87 -9.50 0.34
N GLY A 73 -11.46 -10.50 -0.30
CA GLY A 73 -12.51 -10.29 -1.28
C GLY A 73 -13.09 -11.58 -1.85
N PRO A 74 -14.04 -11.47 -2.78
CA PRO A 74 -14.60 -12.61 -3.51
C PRO A 74 -13.58 -13.20 -4.50
N MET A 75 -13.58 -14.53 -4.64
CA MET A 75 -12.87 -15.22 -5.71
C MET A 75 -13.79 -15.38 -6.93
N PRO A 76 -13.30 -15.25 -8.18
CA PRO A 76 -14.07 -15.61 -9.36
C PRO A 76 -14.53 -17.07 -9.30
N GLY A 77 -15.82 -17.32 -9.55
CA GLY A 77 -16.43 -18.65 -9.51
C GLY A 77 -17.16 -18.94 -8.21
N SER A 78 -16.46 -18.99 -7.07
CA SER A 78 -17.07 -19.09 -5.74
C SER A 78 -16.06 -18.88 -4.61
N GLY A 79 -16.55 -18.51 -3.42
CA GLY A 79 -15.74 -18.40 -2.20
C GLY A 79 -15.10 -17.03 -1.96
N THR A 80 -14.26 -16.96 -0.94
CA THR A 80 -13.55 -15.74 -0.54
C THR A 80 -12.06 -16.01 -0.36
N PHE A 81 -11.27 -14.96 -0.42
CA PHE A 81 -9.83 -15.01 -0.16
C PHE A 81 -9.43 -14.00 0.92
N HIS A 82 -8.26 -14.24 1.50
CA HIS A 82 -7.53 -13.27 2.31
C HIS A 82 -6.04 -13.38 2.00
N ILE A 83 -5.51 -12.38 1.32
CA ILE A 83 -4.11 -12.25 0.96
C ILE A 83 -3.34 -11.59 2.11
N TRP A 84 -2.16 -12.15 2.39
CA TRP A 84 -1.14 -11.65 3.30
C TRP A 84 0.18 -12.40 3.05
N TRP A 85 1.26 -12.04 3.75
CA TRP A 85 2.61 -12.52 3.46
C TRP A 85 2.76 -14.05 3.33
N GLN A 86 2.05 -14.87 4.12
CA GLN A 86 2.06 -16.34 3.98
C GLN A 86 1.00 -16.91 3.03
N ASN A 87 -0.04 -16.16 2.67
CA ASN A 87 -1.15 -16.65 1.85
C ASN A 87 -1.27 -15.83 0.56
N LYS A 88 -0.44 -16.18 -0.41
CA LYS A 88 -0.48 -15.59 -1.75
C LYS A 88 -1.50 -16.34 -2.60
N VAL A 89 -2.46 -15.62 -3.15
CA VAL A 89 -3.53 -16.20 -3.96
C VAL A 89 -3.31 -15.87 -5.44
N LEU A 90 -3.38 -16.90 -6.28
CA LEU A 90 -3.46 -16.78 -7.74
C LEU A 90 -4.92 -16.61 -8.14
N ILE A 91 -5.25 -15.58 -8.93
CA ILE A 91 -6.57 -15.48 -9.56
C ILE A 91 -6.39 -15.16 -11.04
N GLY A 92 -7.10 -15.89 -11.91
CA GLY A 92 -6.97 -15.73 -13.36
C GLY A 92 -5.59 -16.10 -13.91
N GLY A 93 -4.83 -16.95 -13.19
CA GLY A 93 -3.48 -17.34 -13.57
C GLY A 93 -2.37 -16.34 -13.21
N ARG A 94 -2.68 -15.26 -12.49
CA ARG A 94 -1.70 -14.26 -12.01
C ARG A 94 -1.72 -14.13 -10.49
N ASN A 95 -0.56 -13.86 -9.91
CA ASN A 95 -0.41 -13.60 -8.47
C ASN A 95 -0.98 -12.23 -8.13
N PHE A 96 -1.70 -12.11 -7.01
CA PHE A 96 -2.17 -10.79 -6.55
C PHE A 96 -1.05 -9.92 -5.97
N LEU A 97 0.01 -10.52 -5.45
CA LEU A 97 1.17 -9.83 -4.92
C LEU A 97 2.26 -9.80 -6.01
N ASP A 98 2.35 -8.69 -6.74
CA ASP A 98 3.35 -8.53 -7.81
C ASP A 98 4.75 -8.25 -7.27
N ARG A 99 4.86 -7.71 -6.06
CA ARG A 99 6.14 -7.34 -5.44
C ARG A 99 6.05 -7.46 -3.93
N ASP A 100 6.19 -8.69 -3.45
CA ASP A 100 6.51 -8.95 -2.05
C ASP A 100 8.04 -8.98 -1.93
N ASP A 101 8.62 -7.87 -1.50
CA ASP A 101 10.04 -7.78 -1.18
C ASP A 101 10.19 -8.20 0.29
N THR A 102 10.34 -9.50 0.53
CA THR A 102 10.41 -10.13 1.87
C THR A 102 11.61 -9.67 2.72
N ASN A 103 12.42 -8.73 2.22
CA ASN A 103 13.57 -8.18 2.92
C ASN A 103 13.50 -6.67 3.10
N ARG A 104 12.98 -6.33 4.28
CA ARG A 104 13.40 -5.23 5.16
C ARG A 104 12.85 -3.84 4.88
N TYR A 105 12.62 -3.43 3.63
CA TYR A 105 11.96 -2.15 3.31
C TYR A 105 11.46 -2.16 1.87
N GLY A 106 10.23 -1.71 1.62
CA GLY A 106 9.78 -1.45 0.26
C GLY A 106 8.30 -1.18 0.17
N PRO A 107 7.84 -0.60 -0.95
CA PRO A 107 6.42 -0.62 -1.22
C PRO A 107 5.92 -2.05 -1.36
N GLU A 108 4.81 -2.37 -0.69
CA GLU A 108 4.02 -3.56 -1.02
C GLU A 108 2.95 -3.19 -2.04
N THR A 109 2.73 -4.07 -3.02
CA THR A 109 1.77 -3.84 -4.09
C THR A 109 0.85 -5.04 -4.25
N ILE A 110 -0.45 -4.79 -4.23
CA ILE A 110 -1.49 -5.77 -4.57
C ILE A 110 -2.23 -5.32 -5.82
N THR A 111 -2.30 -6.19 -6.82
CA THR A 111 -3.03 -5.96 -8.08
C THR A 111 -4.24 -6.90 -8.15
N ILE A 112 -5.42 -6.36 -8.42
CA ILE A 112 -6.67 -7.11 -8.63
C ILE A 112 -6.94 -7.19 -10.12
N TYR A 113 -6.40 -8.23 -10.77
CA TYR A 113 -6.50 -8.37 -12.22
C TYR A 113 -7.95 -8.61 -12.69
N VAL A 114 -8.64 -9.56 -12.07
CA VAL A 114 -10.03 -9.88 -12.44
C VAL A 114 -10.92 -9.67 -11.21
N PRO A 115 -11.47 -8.46 -11.01
CA PRO A 115 -12.35 -8.20 -9.89
C PRO A 115 -13.66 -8.98 -10.07
N ALA A 116 -13.91 -9.93 -9.18
CA ALA A 116 -15.21 -10.57 -9.01
C ALA A 116 -16.22 -9.60 -8.36
N ASP A 117 -17.49 -9.95 -8.41
CA ASP A 117 -18.54 -9.20 -7.73
C ASP A 117 -18.55 -9.53 -6.25
N GLY A 118 -18.58 -8.48 -5.43
CA GLY A 118 -18.56 -8.56 -3.97
C GLY A 118 -17.73 -7.44 -3.35
N LEU A 119 -17.64 -7.49 -2.02
CA LEU A 119 -16.91 -6.53 -1.21
C LEU A 119 -15.44 -6.91 -1.10
N TYR A 120 -14.55 -6.00 -1.47
CA TYR A 120 -13.13 -6.08 -1.14
C TYR A 120 -12.82 -5.19 0.06
N ARG A 121 -11.93 -5.66 0.93
CA ARG A 121 -11.47 -4.93 2.13
C ARG A 121 -9.95 -4.89 2.12
N TYR A 122 -9.38 -3.70 2.27
CA TYR A 122 -7.94 -3.51 2.34
C TYR A 122 -7.53 -3.00 3.71
N ALA A 123 -6.50 -3.61 4.29
CA ALA A 123 -5.95 -3.24 5.59
C ALA A 123 -4.42 -3.24 5.57
N VAL A 124 -3.84 -2.45 6.46
CA VAL A 124 -2.40 -2.45 6.74
C VAL A 124 -2.19 -3.00 8.15
N HIS A 125 -1.25 -3.92 8.31
CA HIS A 125 -0.92 -4.51 9.59
C HIS A 125 0.51 -4.15 9.98
N ASN A 126 0.67 -3.54 11.14
CA ASN A 126 1.97 -3.33 11.76
C ASN A 126 2.45 -4.62 12.41
N PHE A 127 3.04 -5.49 11.60
CA PHE A 127 3.54 -6.79 12.02
C PHE A 127 4.68 -6.68 13.03
N SER A 128 5.53 -5.67 12.85
CA SER A 128 6.63 -5.34 13.78
C SER A 128 6.14 -5.13 15.22
N GLN A 129 4.96 -4.56 15.40
CA GLN A 129 4.40 -4.25 16.73
C GLN A 129 3.09 -4.98 17.01
N ARG A 130 2.84 -6.11 16.34
CA ARG A 130 1.58 -6.87 16.40
C ARG A 130 1.11 -7.31 17.79
N HIS A 131 1.96 -7.30 18.81
CA HIS A 131 1.62 -7.61 20.19
C HIS A 131 1.34 -6.37 21.08
N ALA A 132 1.51 -5.16 20.54
CA ALA A 132 1.28 -3.91 21.25
C ALA A 132 -0.12 -3.35 20.91
N SER A 133 -1.14 -3.74 21.67
CA SER A 133 -2.54 -3.37 21.41
C SER A 133 -2.82 -1.86 21.37
N ALA A 134 -2.04 -1.06 22.09
CA ALA A 134 -2.09 0.39 22.07
C ALA A 134 -0.95 1.04 21.26
N SER A 135 -0.44 0.35 20.23
CA SER A 135 0.65 0.84 19.38
C SER A 135 0.30 2.15 18.68
N THR A 136 1.27 3.06 18.64
CA THR A 136 1.25 4.31 17.86
C THR A 136 2.12 4.21 16.59
N GLY A 137 2.60 3.01 16.24
CA GLY A 137 3.51 2.84 15.11
C GLY A 137 2.88 3.11 13.75
N LEU A 138 1.58 2.82 13.56
CA LEU A 138 0.89 3.16 12.31
C LEU A 138 0.85 4.69 12.07
N PRO A 139 0.40 5.52 13.03
CA PRO A 139 0.56 6.98 12.96
C PRO A 139 1.97 7.47 12.60
N GLY A 140 3.00 6.90 13.25
CA GLY A 140 4.40 7.31 13.06
C GLY A 140 5.08 6.69 11.84
N SER A 141 4.37 5.88 11.05
CA SER A 141 4.98 5.05 10.01
C SER A 141 5.34 5.77 8.73
N GLN A 142 4.85 6.99 8.55
CA GLN A 142 4.83 7.67 7.25
C GLN A 142 4.14 6.82 6.17
N ALA A 143 3.28 5.87 6.56
CA ALA A 143 2.60 5.02 5.60
C ALA A 143 1.69 5.82 4.69
N ARG A 144 1.68 5.43 3.42
CA ARG A 144 0.77 5.95 2.39
C ARG A 144 0.23 4.77 1.61
N VAL A 145 -1.09 4.77 1.42
CA VAL A 145 -1.77 3.79 0.58
C VAL A 145 -2.36 4.53 -0.62
N ASP A 146 -1.86 4.22 -1.81
CA ASP A 146 -2.35 4.75 -3.08
C ASP A 146 -3.15 3.68 -3.82
N VAL A 147 -4.36 4.04 -4.26
CA VAL A 147 -5.25 3.16 -5.02
C VAL A 147 -5.39 3.71 -6.43
N TYR A 148 -4.91 2.95 -7.39
CA TYR A 148 -5.02 3.22 -8.82
C TYR A 148 -6.14 2.37 -9.42
N ALA A 149 -6.93 2.96 -10.29
CA ALA A 149 -7.88 2.26 -11.15
C ALA A 149 -8.08 3.04 -12.45
N ASN A 150 -8.54 2.37 -13.51
CA ASN A 150 -8.84 3.02 -14.80
C ASN A 150 -7.69 3.88 -15.36
N GLY A 151 -6.43 3.44 -15.17
CA GLY A 151 -5.26 4.19 -15.64
C GLY A 151 -4.96 5.50 -14.89
N LYS A 152 -5.53 5.75 -13.70
CA LYS A 152 -5.21 6.92 -12.86
C LYS A 152 -5.15 6.61 -11.37
N LEU A 153 -4.57 7.52 -10.60
CA LEU A 153 -4.68 7.54 -9.14
C LEU A 153 -6.10 7.96 -8.74
N GLU A 154 -6.83 7.08 -8.05
CA GLU A 154 -8.20 7.37 -7.59
C GLU A 154 -8.19 7.99 -6.19
N GLN A 155 -7.46 7.39 -5.24
CA GLN A 155 -7.41 7.87 -3.85
C GLN A 155 -6.04 7.60 -3.20
N SER A 156 -5.66 8.48 -2.27
CA SER A 156 -4.49 8.33 -1.40
C SER A 156 -4.93 8.41 0.06
N PHE A 157 -4.42 7.51 0.89
CA PHE A 157 -4.72 7.45 2.32
C PHE A 157 -3.45 7.54 3.15
N ARG A 158 -3.57 8.14 4.34
CA ARG A 158 -2.53 8.16 5.38
C ARG A 158 -3.13 7.77 6.72
N PRO A 159 -2.36 7.13 7.62
CA PRO A 159 -2.80 6.87 8.98
C PRO A 159 -3.20 8.16 9.71
N ASP A 160 -4.21 8.07 10.56
CA ASP A 160 -4.67 9.15 11.42
C ASP A 160 -3.69 9.29 12.60
N PRO A 161 -3.12 10.48 12.85
CA PRO A 161 -2.10 10.67 13.87
C PRO A 161 -2.59 10.45 15.30
N THR A 162 -3.92 10.45 15.52
CA THR A 162 -4.55 10.33 16.85
C THR A 162 -4.89 8.90 17.23
N GLN A 163 -4.84 7.97 16.27
CA GLN A 163 -5.34 6.61 16.44
C GLN A 163 -4.27 5.66 16.98
N LYS A 164 -4.71 4.57 17.60
CA LYS A 164 -3.83 3.52 18.13
C LYS A 164 -4.33 2.16 17.66
N GLY A 165 -3.40 1.23 17.51
CA GLY A 165 -3.69 -0.14 17.10
C GLY A 165 -2.55 -0.73 16.28
N THR A 166 -2.71 -2.00 15.94
CA THR A 166 -1.77 -2.73 15.08
C THR A 166 -2.33 -2.94 13.68
N VAL A 167 -3.63 -2.75 13.48
CA VAL A 167 -4.28 -2.87 12.17
C VAL A 167 -4.98 -1.56 11.84
N TRP A 168 -4.81 -1.12 10.59
CA TRP A 168 -5.57 -0.04 9.98
C TRP A 168 -6.38 -0.58 8.81
N HIS A 169 -7.70 -0.67 8.98
CA HIS A 169 -8.63 -0.93 7.89
C HIS A 169 -8.82 0.38 7.11
N VAL A 170 -8.19 0.42 5.93
CA VAL A 170 -8.04 1.65 5.14
C VAL A 170 -9.32 1.98 4.39
N PHE A 171 -9.75 1.09 3.50
CA PHE A 171 -10.89 1.28 2.62
C PHE A 171 -11.54 -0.05 2.24
N ASN A 172 -12.71 0.06 1.61
CA ASN A 172 -13.36 -1.03 0.89
C ASN A 172 -13.51 -0.67 -0.59
N ILE A 173 -13.52 -1.69 -1.45
CA ILE A 173 -14.08 -1.57 -2.81
C ILE A 173 -15.43 -2.28 -2.79
N THR A 174 -16.50 -1.52 -3.01
CA THR A 174 -17.87 -2.03 -3.01
C THR A 174 -18.20 -2.78 -4.30
N GLU A 175 -19.34 -3.46 -4.32
CA GLU A 175 -19.84 -4.19 -5.50
C GLU A 175 -19.98 -3.28 -6.73
N ASP A 176 -20.42 -2.04 -6.54
CA ASP A 176 -20.50 -1.00 -7.57
C ASP A 176 -19.14 -0.33 -7.87
N LYS A 177 -18.03 -0.99 -7.51
CA LYS A 177 -16.65 -0.62 -7.85
C LYS A 177 -16.21 0.73 -7.28
N LYS A 178 -16.87 1.22 -6.22
CA LYS A 178 -16.48 2.45 -5.52
C LYS A 178 -15.47 2.17 -4.41
N ILE A 179 -14.47 3.04 -4.31
CA ILE A 179 -13.51 3.03 -3.21
C ILE A 179 -14.10 3.87 -2.06
N ILE A 180 -14.49 3.21 -0.97
CA ILE A 180 -15.09 3.84 0.20
C ILE A 180 -14.09 3.82 1.36
N PRO A 181 -13.64 4.99 1.86
CA PRO A 181 -12.79 5.07 3.04
C PRO A 181 -13.45 4.42 4.26
N VAL A 182 -12.67 3.68 5.04
CA VAL A 182 -13.12 3.07 6.31
C VAL A 182 -12.42 3.71 7.50
N ASN A 183 -11.09 3.91 7.40
CA ASN A 183 -10.23 4.52 8.42
C ASN A 183 -10.48 4.02 9.86
N ARG A 184 -10.50 2.70 10.05
CA ARG A 184 -10.74 2.08 11.36
C ARG A 184 -9.48 1.41 11.88
N TYR A 185 -9.23 1.53 13.18
CA TYR A 185 -8.09 0.94 13.85
C TYR A 185 -8.54 -0.16 14.81
N SER A 186 -7.74 -1.22 14.89
CA SER A 186 -7.96 -2.33 15.80
C SER A 186 -6.64 -2.97 16.20
N HIS A 187 -6.72 -3.96 17.08
CA HIS A 187 -5.59 -4.80 17.44
C HIS A 187 -5.82 -6.21 16.91
N GLN A 188 -4.82 -6.72 16.21
CA GLN A 188 -4.67 -8.11 15.85
C GLN A 188 -3.19 -8.47 15.92
N SER A 189 -2.88 -9.66 16.42
CA SER A 189 -1.50 -10.17 16.48
C SER A 189 -1.19 -11.23 15.43
N ASP A 190 -2.24 -11.87 14.89
CA ASP A 190 -2.12 -12.89 13.84
C ASP A 190 -2.70 -12.36 12.53
N SER A 191 -1.81 -12.19 11.55
CA SER A 191 -2.11 -11.80 10.17
C SER A 191 -3.28 -12.58 9.56
N LYS A 192 -3.49 -13.84 9.92
CA LYS A 192 -4.59 -14.70 9.43
C LYS A 192 -5.99 -14.27 9.93
N ASN A 193 -6.07 -13.43 10.96
CA ASN A 193 -7.32 -13.09 11.65
C ASN A 193 -7.74 -11.63 11.46
N ILE A 194 -7.10 -10.88 10.55
CA ILE A 194 -7.36 -9.45 10.35
C ILE A 194 -8.77 -9.14 9.84
N PHE A 195 -9.36 -10.02 9.03
CA PHE A 195 -10.71 -9.83 8.47
C PHE A 195 -11.74 -10.81 9.01
N LYS A 196 -11.44 -11.49 10.12
CA LYS A 196 -12.36 -12.43 10.77
C LYS A 196 -13.16 -11.77 11.87
#